data_AF-A0AAQ1RX16-F1
#
_entry.id   AF-A0AAQ1RX16-F1
#
_cell.length_a   1.000
_cell.length_b   1.000
_cell.length_c   1.000
_cell.angle_alpha   90.00
_cell.angle_beta   90.00
_cell.angle_gamma   90.00
#
_symmetry.space_group_name_H-M   'P 1'
#
loop_
_entity.id
_entity.type
_entity.pdbx_description
1 polymer ?
#
loop_
_entity_poly.entity_id
_entity_poly.type
_entity_poly.pdbx_seq_one_letter_code
_entity_poly.pdbx_strand_id
1 'polypeptide(L)'
;MDDILNKPLAEITEDPFFRADNFKNEPWYDDFQMYLHIGVCQPKPEHALQVQKALKVMGYPTHTTEHDGKLYLAPGEIGNRQQKKKHDRER
;
A
#
# COMPACT_ATOMS: atom_id res chain seq x y z
N MET A 1 -15.26 11.98 -1.70
CA MET A 1 -14.37 10.84 -2.03
C MET A 1 -14.26 9.86 -0.87
N ASP A 2 -14.96 10.14 0.23
CA ASP A 2 -14.81 9.50 1.54
C ASP A 2 -15.46 8.10 1.60
N ASP A 3 -16.38 7.79 0.69
CA ASP A 3 -17.16 6.56 0.73
C ASP A 3 -16.31 5.29 0.51
N ILE A 4 -15.26 5.36 -0.32
CA ILE A 4 -14.41 4.21 -0.64
C ILE A 4 -13.46 3.88 0.52
N LEU A 5 -12.86 4.89 1.15
CA LEU A 5 -11.94 4.69 2.28
C LEU A 5 -12.65 4.33 3.58
N ASN A 6 -13.98 4.52 3.66
CA ASN A 6 -14.78 4.07 4.79
C ASN A 6 -14.98 2.55 4.80
N LYS A 7 -14.91 1.89 3.64
CA LYS A 7 -15.06 0.44 3.52
C LYS A 7 -13.90 -0.29 4.22
N PRO A 8 -14.13 -1.50 4.76
CA PRO A 8 -13.05 -2.32 5.27
C PRO A 8 -12.06 -2.65 4.14
N LEU A 9 -10.78 -2.81 4.49
CA LEU A 9 -9.71 -3.03 3.50
C LEU A 9 -10.02 -4.22 2.58
N ALA A 10 -10.67 -5.28 3.09
CA ALA A 10 -11.03 -6.46 2.32
C ALA A 10 -12.00 -6.16 1.16
N GLU A 11 -12.94 -5.22 1.34
CA GLU A 11 -13.98 -4.88 0.37
C GLU A 11 -13.54 -3.86 -0.68
N ILE A 12 -12.43 -3.16 -0.43
CA ILE A 12 -11.86 -2.22 -1.39
C ILE A 12 -11.26 -3.01 -2.55
N THR A 13 -11.68 -2.68 -3.76
CA THR A 13 -11.11 -3.20 -5.01
C THR A 13 -10.37 -2.08 -5.74
N GLU A 14 -9.53 -2.46 -6.69
CA GLU A 14 -8.89 -1.51 -7.61
C GLU A 14 -9.96 -0.72 -8.37
N ASP A 15 -9.74 0.59 -8.50
CA ASP A 15 -10.54 1.49 -9.34
C ASP A 15 -9.64 2.11 -10.43
N PRO A 16 -9.77 1.65 -11.69
CA PRO A 16 -8.99 2.17 -12.82
C PRO A 16 -9.20 3.66 -13.12
N PHE A 17 -10.27 4.28 -12.61
CA PHE A 17 -10.55 5.70 -12.79
C PHE A 17 -9.96 6.56 -11.66
N PHE A 18 -9.52 5.95 -10.55
CA PHE A 18 -8.85 6.67 -9.50
C PHE A 18 -7.48 7.18 -9.94
N ARG A 19 -7.10 8.35 -9.44
CA ARG A 19 -5.82 9.00 -9.69
C ARG A 19 -5.21 9.36 -8.35
N ALA A 20 -3.89 9.41 -8.30
CA ALA A 20 -3.16 9.81 -7.11
C ALA A 20 -3.64 11.18 -6.58
N ASP A 21 -3.88 12.14 -7.48
CA ASP A 21 -4.31 13.50 -7.15
C ASP A 21 -5.65 13.57 -6.39
N ASN A 22 -6.45 12.50 -6.41
CA ASN A 22 -7.67 12.40 -5.61
C ASN A 22 -7.37 12.44 -4.09
N PHE A 23 -6.15 12.08 -3.67
CA PHE A 23 -5.72 12.08 -2.27
C PHE A 23 -4.85 13.27 -1.91
N LYS A 24 -4.65 14.25 -2.79
CA LYS A 24 -3.65 15.33 -2.61
C LYS A 24 -3.82 16.19 -1.35
N ASN A 25 -5.03 16.24 -0.80
CA ASN A 25 -5.35 17.03 0.39
C ASN A 25 -5.27 16.20 1.68
N GLU A 26 -4.99 14.90 1.56
CA GLU A 26 -4.90 14.01 2.71
C GLU A 26 -3.58 14.21 3.47
N PRO A 27 -3.59 14.20 4.81
CA PRO A 27 -2.39 14.45 5.62
C PRO A 27 -1.31 13.36 5.46
N TRP A 28 -1.66 12.22 4.86
CA TRP A 28 -0.80 11.08 4.59
C TRP A 28 -0.42 10.96 3.11
N TYR A 29 -0.77 11.95 2.29
CA TYR A 29 -0.53 11.93 0.84
C TYR A 29 0.94 11.71 0.48
N ASP A 30 1.87 12.33 1.20
CA ASP A 30 3.31 12.19 0.95
C ASP A 30 3.80 10.75 1.19
N ASP A 31 3.27 10.04 2.19
CA ASP A 31 3.60 8.63 2.43
C ASP A 31 3.09 7.74 1.31
N PHE A 32 1.89 8.03 0.80
CA PHE A 32 1.31 7.35 -0.34
C PHE A 32 2.12 7.62 -1.63
N GLN A 33 2.50 8.86 -1.90
CA GLN A 33 3.39 9.23 -3.02
C GLN A 33 4.74 8.54 -2.91
N MET A 34 5.32 8.51 -1.71
CA MET A 34 6.57 7.81 -1.45
C MET A 34 6.45 6.34 -1.84
N TYR A 35 5.38 5.66 -1.42
CA TYR A 35 5.16 4.27 -1.83
C TYR A 35 5.07 4.11 -3.36
N LEU A 36 4.34 4.98 -4.06
CA LEU A 36 4.23 4.91 -5.52
C LEU A 36 5.59 5.10 -6.22
N HIS A 37 6.51 5.86 -5.62
CA HIS A 37 7.82 6.15 -6.20
C HIS A 37 8.87 5.07 -5.89
N ILE A 38 8.93 4.58 -4.65
CA ILE A 38 10.01 3.66 -4.19
C ILE A 38 9.52 2.26 -3.78
N GLY A 39 8.21 2.03 -3.73
CA GLY A 39 7.59 0.74 -3.38
C GLY A 39 7.55 0.43 -1.89
N VAL A 40 7.88 1.39 -1.01
CA VAL A 40 7.80 1.26 0.45
C VAL A 40 7.57 2.63 1.09
N CYS A 41 6.85 2.68 2.20
CA CYS A 41 6.74 3.91 3.00
C CYS A 41 6.63 3.60 4.49
N GLN A 42 6.88 4.63 5.31
CA GLN A 42 6.83 4.56 6.77
C GLN A 42 5.77 5.53 7.30
N PRO A 43 4.46 5.25 7.07
CA PRO A 43 3.41 6.14 7.51
C PRO A 43 3.33 6.18 9.03
N LYS A 44 2.75 7.25 9.56
CA LYS A 44 2.38 7.27 10.99
C LYS A 44 1.37 6.14 11.27
N PRO A 45 1.40 5.50 12.46
CA PRO A 45 0.48 4.42 12.80
C PRO A 45 -1.00 4.79 12.64
N GLU A 46 -1.36 6.04 12.93
CA GLU A 46 -2.71 6.61 12.78
C GLU A 46 -3.20 6.74 11.31
N HIS A 47 -2.28 6.69 10.35
CA HIS A 47 -2.56 6.86 8.91
C HIS A 47 -2.27 5.60 8.09
N ALA A 48 -1.60 4.61 8.69
CA ALA A 48 -1.18 3.39 8.00
C ALA A 48 -2.34 2.68 7.30
N LEU A 49 -3.50 2.61 7.94
CA LEU A 49 -4.69 1.98 7.36
C LEU A 49 -5.22 2.78 6.16
N GLN A 50 -5.27 4.10 6.25
CA GLN A 50 -5.73 4.98 5.17
C GLN A 50 -4.82 4.88 3.95
N VAL A 51 -3.49 4.92 4.17
CA VAL A 51 -2.50 4.74 3.11
C VAL A 51 -2.64 3.35 2.47
N GLN A 52 -2.79 2.30 3.27
CA GLN A 52 -2.98 0.93 2.76
C GLN A 52 -4.26 0.80 1.91
N LYS A 53 -5.37 1.43 2.34
CA LYS A 53 -6.63 1.46 1.58
C LYS A 53 -6.46 2.22 0.26
N ALA A 54 -5.80 3.38 0.28
CA ALA A 54 -5.53 4.15 -0.93
C ALA A 54 -4.66 3.38 -1.93
N LEU A 55 -3.62 2.70 -1.44
CA LEU A 55 -2.80 1.81 -2.27
C LEU A 55 -3.61 0.68 -2.89
N LYS A 56 -4.57 0.10 -2.14
CA LYS A 56 -5.46 -0.93 -2.68
C LYS A 56 -6.40 -0.41 -3.76
N VAL A 57 -6.96 0.80 -3.62
CA VAL A 57 -7.75 1.47 -4.67
C VAL A 57 -6.92 1.65 -5.95
N MET A 58 -5.62 1.94 -5.80
CA MET A 58 -4.69 2.09 -6.90
C MET A 58 -4.13 0.78 -7.46
N GLY A 59 -4.60 -0.37 -6.97
CA GLY A 59 -4.16 -1.69 -7.45
C GLY A 59 -2.84 -2.20 -6.84
N TYR A 60 -2.35 -1.60 -5.75
CA TYR A 60 -1.15 -2.04 -5.06
C TYR A 60 -1.50 -2.93 -3.86
N PRO A 61 -1.32 -4.26 -3.95
CA PRO A 61 -1.44 -5.13 -2.79
C PRO A 61 -0.31 -4.81 -1.80
N THR A 62 -0.68 -4.50 -0.56
CA THR A 62 0.28 -4.10 0.47
C THR A 62 -0.03 -4.74 1.82
N HIS A 63 1.01 -4.88 2.63
CA HIS A 63 0.91 -5.31 4.01
C HIS A 63 1.71 -4.42 4.95
N THR A 64 1.25 -4.33 6.18
CA THR A 64 1.99 -3.71 7.27
C THR A 64 3.05 -4.68 7.77
N THR A 65 4.26 -4.17 8.01
CA THR A 65 5.37 -4.92 8.59
C THR A 65 6.12 -4.02 9.56
N GLU A 66 6.61 -4.58 10.67
CA GLU A 66 7.44 -3.86 11.61
C GLU A 66 8.92 -4.19 11.38
N HIS A 67 9.76 -3.17 11.32
CA HIS A 67 11.22 -3.29 11.21
C HIS A 67 11.86 -2.27 12.15
N ASP A 68 12.76 -2.72 13.04
CA ASP A 68 13.38 -1.88 14.09
C ASP A 68 12.38 -1.06 14.92
N GLY A 69 11.21 -1.64 15.24
CA GLY A 69 10.16 -0.97 16.00
C GLY A 69 9.43 0.15 15.24
N LYS A 70 9.64 0.24 13.92
CA LYS A 70 8.93 1.18 13.03
C LYS A 70 8.01 0.41 12.11
N LEU A 71 6.82 0.97 11.87
CA LEU A 71 5.81 0.40 11.00
C LEU A 71 6.05 0.85 9.54
N TYR A 72 6.05 -0.11 8.62
CA TYR A 72 6.23 0.09 7.20
C TYR A 72 5.09 -0.54 6.41
N LEU A 73 4.79 0.05 5.25
CA LEU A 73 3.95 -0.58 4.23
C LEU A 73 4.86 -1.15 3.14
N ALA A 74 4.80 -2.46 2.96
CA ALA A 74 5.59 -3.22 2.01
C ALA A 74 4.71 -3.86 0.91
N PRO A 75 5.27 -4.14 -0.28
CA PRO A 75 4.53 -4.75 -1.38
C PRO A 75 4.17 -6.21 -1.08
N GLY A 76 3.02 -6.63 -1.62
CA GLY A 76 2.48 -7.98 -1.53
C GLY A 76 1.50 -8.17 -0.38
N GLU A 77 0.77 -9.28 -0.42
CA GLU A 77 -0.09 -9.74 0.67
C GLU A 77 0.70 -10.69 1.59
N ILE A 78 0.34 -10.76 2.87
CA ILE A 78 1.04 -11.54 3.92
C ILE A 78 1.13 -13.06 3.59
N GLY A 79 0.45 -13.54 2.55
CA GLY A 79 0.42 -14.96 2.17
C GLY A 79 1.45 -15.46 1.12
N ASN A 80 2.26 -14.60 0.48
CA ASN A 80 3.02 -15.04 -0.73
C ASN A 80 4.55 -14.85 -0.70
N ARG A 81 5.13 -14.47 0.44
CA ARG A 81 6.58 -14.16 0.54
C ARG A 81 7.51 -15.38 0.37
N GLN A 82 6.98 -16.60 0.36
CA GLN A 82 7.77 -17.83 0.19
C GLN A 82 7.87 -18.35 -1.26
N GLN A 83 7.10 -17.85 -2.23
CA GLN A 83 7.08 -18.40 -3.59
C GLN A 83 7.56 -17.41 -4.67
N LYS A 84 8.77 -16.86 -4.54
CA LYS A 84 9.52 -16.31 -5.71
C LYS A 84 11.02 -16.12 -5.41
N LYS A 85 11.63 -17.12 -4.77
CA LYS A 85 13.08 -17.39 -4.91
C LYS A 85 13.24 -18.78 -5.51
N LYS A 86 13.08 -18.87 -6.83
CA LYS A 86 13.66 -19.89 -7.72
C LYS A 86 13.05 -19.68 -9.11
N HIS A 87 13.71 -18.88 -9.93
CA HIS A 87 13.94 -19.33 -11.29
C HIS A 87 15.39 -19.05 -11.63
N ASP A 88 16.05 -20.16 -11.92
CA ASP A 88 17.43 -20.37 -12.24
C ASP A 88 17.99 -19.31 -13.19
N ARG A 89 19.10 -18.72 -12.78
CA ARG A 89 20.02 -18.05 -13.69
C ARG A 89 20.92 -19.15 -14.27
N GLU A 90 20.34 -20.00 -15.12
CA GLU A 90 21.13 -20.95 -15.91
C GLU A 90 21.67 -20.18 -17.12
N ARG A 91 23.01 -20.24 -17.24
CA ARG A 91 23.83 -19.65 -18.30
C ARG A 91 23.80 -20.51 -19.55
#